data_AF-A0AAY5LDA4-F1
#
_entry.id   AF-A0AAY5LDA4-F1
#
_cell.length_a   1.000
_cell.length_b   1.000
_cell.length_c   1.000
_cell.angle_alpha   90.00
_cell.angle_beta   90.00
_cell.angle_gamma   90.00
#
_symmetry.space_group_name_H-M   'P 1'
#
loop_
_entity.id
_entity.type
_entity.pdbx_description
1 polymer ?
#
loop_
_entity_poly.entity_id
_entity_poly.type
_entity_poly.pdbx_seq_one_letter_code
_entity_poly.pdbx_strand_id
1 'polypeptide(L)'
;MEDVDTESFDSDAASSYTNNENMKMKMLKMKIKALEEERDFLRTTITQLTGQRTSSGPSPSSSVGDNIAKLEDQWDDSSDSSSSDSSSSTDSEIEKKKKNKQKKKKNKNKKGKKETKKGRAKTPEDILRRYKMVLAAYKRKGSMAAAFQTVGVDRNTVAMSAPLAEIMIAAPEFFKKQPAFECGNDTLNQYVRRITKNATAEVSNVIKEKKKQNELLPITYTFK
;
A
#
# COMPACT_ATOMS: atom_id res chain seq x y z
N MET A 1 31.04 7.99 77.65
CA MET A 1 29.91 7.12 78.05
C MET A 1 28.73 7.54 77.22
N GLU A 2 27.85 6.59 76.88
CA GLU A 2 26.63 6.73 76.05
C GLU A 2 26.91 6.52 74.56
N ASP A 3 27.06 5.27 74.12
CA ASP A 3 26.02 4.25 73.83
C ASP A 3 25.46 4.43 72.41
N VAL A 4 25.98 3.60 71.48
CA VAL A 4 25.46 3.46 70.12
C VAL A 4 24.50 2.27 70.13
N ASP A 5 23.22 2.56 70.34
CA ASP A 5 22.15 1.61 70.08
C ASP A 5 22.05 1.38 68.57
N THR A 6 22.63 0.28 68.10
CA THR A 6 22.35 -0.28 66.77
C THR A 6 20.94 -0.89 66.80
N GLU A 7 19.93 -0.08 66.49
CA GLU A 7 18.60 -0.58 66.19
C GLU A 7 18.63 -1.42 64.90
N SER A 8 18.32 -2.70 65.11
CA SER A 8 18.01 -3.70 64.09
C SER A 8 16.62 -3.40 63.52
N PHE A 9 16.54 -2.88 62.28
CA PHE A 9 15.28 -2.78 61.54
C PHE A 9 15.43 -3.22 60.08
N ASP A 10 14.41 -3.97 59.61
CA ASP A 10 14.01 -4.25 58.22
C ASP A 10 14.69 -5.36 57.40
N SER A 11 14.69 -6.59 57.92
CA SER A 11 14.97 -7.80 57.12
C SER A 11 13.75 -8.32 56.32
N ASP A 12 12.52 -8.11 56.80
CA ASP A 12 11.31 -8.73 56.21
C ASP A 12 10.81 -7.99 54.94
N ALA A 13 10.95 -6.67 54.87
CA ALA A 13 10.55 -5.90 53.68
C ALA A 13 11.42 -6.26 52.46
N ALA A 14 12.74 -6.43 52.63
CA ALA A 14 13.66 -6.82 51.57
C ALA A 14 13.37 -8.23 51.02
N SER A 15 12.92 -9.16 51.87
CA SER A 15 12.53 -10.52 51.47
C SER A 15 11.27 -10.53 50.59
N SER A 16 10.31 -9.63 50.86
CA SER A 16 9.08 -9.54 50.05
C SER A 16 9.32 -9.00 48.63
N TYR A 17 10.19 -8.00 48.48
CA TYR A 17 10.55 -7.42 47.17
C TYR A 17 11.33 -8.40 46.30
N THR A 18 12.30 -9.12 46.89
CA THR A 18 13.08 -10.13 46.17
C THR A 18 12.20 -11.30 45.70
N ASN A 19 11.22 -11.72 46.50
CA ASN A 19 10.25 -12.73 46.10
C ASN A 19 9.36 -12.30 44.92
N ASN A 20 8.92 -11.04 44.88
CA ASN A 20 8.10 -10.54 43.78
C ASN A 20 8.91 -10.43 42.47
N GLU A 21 10.14 -9.94 42.54
CA GLU A 21 11.05 -9.89 41.38
C GLU A 21 11.39 -11.31 40.88
N ASN A 22 11.57 -12.28 41.78
CA ASN A 22 11.78 -13.68 41.40
C ASN A 22 10.55 -14.28 40.68
N MET A 23 9.34 -13.98 41.16
CA MET A 23 8.10 -14.41 40.48
C MET A 23 7.95 -13.77 39.10
N LYS A 24 8.23 -12.47 39.00
CA LYS A 24 8.22 -11.72 37.73
C LYS A 24 9.26 -12.26 36.76
N MET A 25 10.48 -12.54 37.22
CA MET A 25 11.54 -13.15 36.41
C MET A 25 11.12 -14.54 35.92
N LYS A 26 10.50 -15.37 36.78
CA LYS A 26 9.99 -16.69 36.40
C LYS A 26 8.89 -16.58 35.33
N MET A 27 7.95 -15.66 35.50
CA MET A 27 6.88 -15.40 34.52
C MET A 27 7.44 -14.93 33.17
N LEU A 28 8.42 -14.03 33.18
CA LEU A 28 9.08 -13.56 31.96
C LEU A 28 9.81 -14.70 31.25
N LYS A 29 10.52 -15.56 31.98
CA LYS A 29 11.16 -16.76 31.41
C LYS A 29 10.16 -17.72 30.78
N MET A 30 9.02 -17.97 31.44
CA MET A 30 7.95 -18.80 30.87
C MET A 30 7.37 -18.18 29.60
N LYS A 31 7.14 -16.86 29.60
CA LYS A 31 6.63 -16.14 28.41
C LYS A 31 7.62 -16.20 27.25
N ILE A 32 8.91 -16.02 27.52
CA ILE A 32 9.96 -16.16 26.50
C ILE A 32 9.93 -17.55 25.90
N LYS A 33 9.93 -18.61 26.73
CA LYS A 33 9.89 -19.99 26.26
C LYS A 33 8.68 -20.26 25.37
N ALA A 34 7.49 -19.82 25.77
CA ALA A 34 6.27 -19.98 24.97
C ALA A 34 6.36 -19.25 23.61
N LEU A 35 6.93 -18.04 23.59
CA LEU A 35 7.15 -17.27 22.36
C LEU A 35 8.21 -17.92 21.45
N GLU A 36 9.23 -18.55 22.02
CA GLU A 36 10.24 -19.29 21.28
C GLU A 36 9.65 -20.54 20.62
N GLU A 37 8.84 -21.30 21.35
CA GLU A 37 8.11 -22.47 20.83
C GLU A 37 7.18 -22.08 19.67
N GLU A 38 6.41 -20.99 19.81
CA GLU A 38 5.55 -20.49 18.73
C GLU A 38 6.37 -20.03 17.51
N ARG A 39 7.47 -19.30 17.73
CA ARG A 39 8.36 -18.85 16.66
C ARG A 39 9.00 -20.02 15.91
N ASP A 40 9.42 -21.06 16.63
CA ASP A 40 10.02 -22.25 16.02
C ASP A 40 8.97 -23.08 15.27
N PHE A 41 7.75 -23.18 15.80
CA PHE A 41 6.62 -23.77 15.09
C PHE A 41 6.32 -23.03 13.77
N LEU A 42 6.28 -21.70 13.79
CA LEU A 42 6.06 -20.88 12.60
C LEU A 42 7.20 -21.03 11.59
N ARG A 43 8.47 -21.03 12.05
CA ARG A 43 9.63 -21.27 11.18
C ARG A 43 9.58 -22.64 10.52
N THR A 44 9.20 -23.68 11.27
CA THR A 44 9.07 -25.04 10.76
C THR A 44 7.94 -25.12 9.73
N THR A 45 6.79 -24.50 10.02
CA THR A 45 5.64 -24.45 9.11
C THR A 45 5.98 -23.71 7.82
N ILE A 46 6.65 -22.55 7.92
CA ILE A 46 7.12 -21.81 6.75
C ILE A 46 8.09 -22.68 5.96
N THR A 47 9.07 -23.31 6.61
CA THR A 47 10.04 -24.18 5.94
C THR A 47 9.38 -25.36 5.23
N GLN A 48 8.34 -25.96 5.81
CA GLN A 48 7.56 -27.02 5.15
C GLN A 48 6.83 -26.48 3.91
N LEU A 49 6.18 -25.31 4.02
CA LEU A 49 5.41 -24.70 2.92
C LEU A 49 6.31 -24.13 1.81
N THR A 50 7.49 -23.59 2.15
CA THR A 50 8.42 -22.98 1.19
C THR A 50 9.49 -23.95 0.70
N GLY A 51 9.86 -24.94 1.50
CA GLY A 51 10.88 -25.96 1.19
C GLY A 51 10.43 -26.97 0.13
N GLN A 52 9.12 -27.15 -0.08
CA GLN A 52 8.62 -27.93 -1.22
C GLN A 52 8.85 -27.26 -2.59
N ARG A 53 9.39 -26.04 -2.65
CA ARG A 53 9.64 -25.33 -3.92
C ARG A 53 11.06 -25.48 -4.48
N THR A 54 11.98 -26.17 -3.79
CA THR A 54 13.36 -26.33 -4.29
C THR A 54 13.89 -27.73 -4.02
N SER A 55 13.55 -28.68 -4.90
CA SER A 55 14.31 -29.91 -5.06
C SER A 55 15.60 -29.62 -5.86
N SER A 56 16.72 -29.35 -5.18
CA SER A 56 18.08 -29.69 -5.64
C SER A 56 19.20 -29.23 -4.68
N GLY A 57 19.74 -30.15 -3.86
CA GLY A 57 21.18 -30.25 -3.55
C GLY A 57 21.75 -29.53 -2.31
N PRO A 58 22.87 -30.01 -1.70
CA PRO A 58 23.05 -30.05 -0.24
C PRO A 58 24.29 -29.31 0.37
N SER A 59 24.07 -28.72 1.57
CA SER A 59 24.92 -28.61 2.80
C SER A 59 26.34 -27.94 2.79
N PRO A 60 27.08 -27.80 3.94
CA PRO A 60 26.98 -26.75 4.98
C PRO A 60 28.33 -26.12 5.49
N SER A 61 28.34 -24.94 6.14
CA SER A 61 29.35 -24.46 7.16
C SER A 61 28.97 -23.04 7.65
N SER A 62 28.58 -22.80 8.91
CA SER A 62 29.35 -22.53 10.14
C SER A 62 30.32 -21.33 10.11
N SER A 63 29.99 -20.29 10.90
CA SER A 63 30.88 -19.37 11.65
C SER A 63 31.72 -18.41 10.78
N VAL A 64 31.98 -17.12 11.06
CA VAL A 64 32.27 -16.34 12.28
C VAL A 64 32.04 -14.86 11.87
N GLY A 65 31.58 -13.95 12.74
CA GLY A 65 32.50 -13.08 13.49
C GLY A 65 32.65 -11.70 12.84
N ASP A 66 32.22 -10.67 13.58
CA ASP A 66 32.38 -9.24 13.32
C ASP A 66 33.81 -8.85 12.91
N ASN A 67 33.96 -7.90 11.97
CA ASN A 67 35.09 -6.97 11.92
C ASN A 67 34.70 -5.70 11.16
N ILE A 68 34.43 -4.64 11.93
CA ILE A 68 34.39 -3.25 11.47
C ILE A 68 35.85 -2.78 11.33
N ALA A 69 36.26 -2.41 10.12
CA ALA A 69 37.45 -1.58 9.90
C ALA A 69 37.28 -0.69 8.67
N LYS A 70 36.92 0.56 8.94
CA LYS A 70 37.40 1.83 8.34
C LYS A 70 38.21 1.71 7.03
N LEU A 71 37.66 2.27 5.94
CA LEU A 71 38.46 2.85 4.86
C LEU A 71 37.73 4.09 4.31
N GLU A 72 38.37 5.25 4.45
CA GLU A 72 38.03 6.53 3.84
C GLU A 72 38.45 6.57 2.36
N ASP A 73 37.95 7.60 1.68
CA ASP A 73 38.31 8.09 0.33
C ASP A 73 37.86 7.19 -0.84
N GLN A 74 37.42 7.68 -1.99
CA GLN A 74 37.71 8.93 -2.68
C GLN A 74 36.66 9.08 -3.79
N TRP A 75 36.29 10.32 -4.12
CA TRP A 75 35.47 10.64 -5.28
C TRP A 75 36.34 10.57 -6.54
N ASP A 76 35.90 9.86 -7.58
CA ASP A 76 36.40 10.05 -8.93
C ASP A 76 35.23 10.10 -9.92
N ASP A 77 35.24 11.18 -10.68
CA ASP A 77 34.41 11.52 -11.83
C ASP A 77 35.30 11.32 -13.05
N SER A 78 34.91 10.49 -14.02
CA SER A 78 35.17 10.77 -15.44
C SER A 78 34.53 9.78 -16.41
N SER A 79 34.16 10.38 -17.53
CA SER A 79 33.59 9.91 -18.79
C SER A 79 34.42 8.90 -19.59
N ASP A 80 33.75 8.08 -20.43
CA ASP A 80 33.80 8.13 -21.92
C ASP A 80 33.36 6.80 -22.58
N SER A 81 32.70 6.97 -23.74
CA SER A 81 32.44 6.10 -24.90
C SER A 81 32.77 4.59 -24.88
N SER A 82 31.86 3.79 -25.45
CA SER A 82 32.23 3.03 -26.66
C SER A 82 31.01 2.47 -27.41
N SER A 83 31.08 2.70 -28.71
CA SER A 83 30.47 2.06 -29.86
C SER A 83 30.11 0.57 -29.72
N SER A 84 29.02 0.18 -30.37
CA SER A 84 28.81 -1.20 -30.80
C SER A 84 28.31 -1.21 -32.24
N ASP A 85 29.21 -1.62 -33.13
CA ASP A 85 28.95 -2.06 -34.48
C ASP A 85 28.01 -3.27 -34.50
N SER A 86 27.13 -3.34 -35.51
CA SER A 86 26.80 -4.63 -36.09
C SER A 86 26.34 -4.46 -37.54
N SER A 87 27.24 -4.86 -38.43
CA SER A 87 27.05 -5.10 -39.84
C SER A 87 26.11 -6.30 -40.09
N SER A 88 25.27 -6.21 -41.12
CA SER A 88 25.00 -7.38 -41.97
C SER A 88 24.60 -6.92 -43.37
N SER A 89 25.45 -7.27 -44.32
CA SER A 89 25.36 -6.99 -45.75
C SER A 89 24.39 -7.95 -46.42
N THR A 90 23.63 -7.48 -47.41
CA THR A 90 23.43 -8.24 -48.66
C THR A 90 23.41 -7.29 -49.85
N ASP A 91 24.04 -7.82 -50.89
CA ASP A 91 24.54 -7.24 -52.12
C ASP A 91 23.45 -7.01 -53.19
N SER A 92 23.61 -5.96 -54.01
CA SER A 92 23.46 -5.97 -55.48
C SER A 92 23.35 -4.54 -56.02
N GLU A 93 24.28 -4.22 -56.92
CA GLU A 93 24.35 -3.00 -57.72
C GLU A 93 23.14 -2.79 -58.65
N ILE A 94 22.87 -1.53 -59.02
CA ILE A 94 22.70 -1.02 -60.40
C ILE A 94 22.04 0.38 -60.35
N GLU A 95 22.84 1.36 -60.76
CA GLU A 95 22.55 2.58 -61.51
C GLU A 95 21.24 3.40 -61.36
N LYS A 96 21.49 4.73 -61.26
CA LYS A 96 20.83 5.85 -61.96
C LYS A 96 19.53 6.47 -61.39
N LYS A 97 19.70 7.79 -61.19
CA LYS A 97 18.73 8.90 -61.37
C LYS A 97 17.75 9.22 -60.23
N LYS A 98 18.16 10.27 -59.50
CA LYS A 98 17.37 11.38 -58.94
C LYS A 98 15.89 11.37 -59.36
N LYS A 99 14.98 11.06 -58.44
CA LYS A 99 13.61 11.61 -58.45
C LYS A 99 13.16 11.94 -57.02
N ASN A 100 12.93 13.24 -56.83
CA ASN A 100 12.26 13.85 -55.68
C ASN A 100 10.97 13.08 -55.35
N LYS A 101 10.92 12.40 -54.20
CA LYS A 101 9.69 11.81 -53.67
C LYS A 101 9.34 12.47 -52.35
N GLN A 102 8.28 13.26 -52.44
CA GLN A 102 7.55 13.97 -51.40
C GLN A 102 7.67 13.32 -50.00
N LYS A 103 8.24 14.07 -49.05
CA LYS A 103 8.16 13.76 -47.62
C LYS A 103 6.69 13.84 -47.16
N LYS A 104 5.96 12.73 -47.28
CA LYS A 104 4.72 12.50 -46.53
C LYS A 104 5.10 12.47 -45.04
N LYS A 105 4.92 13.60 -44.35
CA LYS A 105 4.96 13.68 -42.90
C LYS A 105 3.90 12.71 -42.36
N LYS A 106 4.33 11.54 -41.88
CA LYS A 106 3.49 10.66 -41.07
C LYS A 106 3.18 11.42 -39.78
N ASN A 107 1.98 11.99 -39.69
CA ASN A 107 1.38 12.41 -38.44
C ASN A 107 1.35 11.18 -37.53
N LYS A 108 2.33 11.10 -36.62
CA LYS A 108 2.23 10.24 -35.45
C LYS A 108 1.06 10.80 -34.63
N ASN A 109 -0.13 10.25 -34.84
CA ASN A 109 -1.25 10.41 -33.91
C ASN A 109 -0.68 10.13 -32.52
N LYS A 110 -0.53 11.19 -31.72
CA LYS A 110 -0.33 11.08 -30.27
C LYS A 110 -1.55 10.35 -29.74
N LYS A 111 -1.46 9.03 -29.68
CA LYS A 111 -2.40 8.16 -28.98
C LYS A 111 -2.50 8.77 -27.59
N GLY A 112 -3.64 9.41 -27.29
CA GLY A 112 -3.84 10.17 -26.07
C GLY A 112 -3.38 9.31 -24.90
N LYS A 113 -2.30 9.73 -24.25
CA LYS A 113 -1.81 9.10 -23.03
C LYS A 113 -2.99 9.17 -22.09
N LYS A 114 -3.67 8.05 -21.84
CA LYS A 114 -4.75 7.96 -20.85
C LYS A 114 -4.10 8.43 -19.56
N GLU A 115 -4.30 9.70 -19.21
CA GLU A 115 -3.79 10.25 -17.97
C GLU A 115 -4.58 9.57 -16.86
N THR A 116 -4.14 8.38 -16.46
CA THR A 116 -4.34 7.89 -15.12
C THR A 116 -3.53 8.84 -14.23
N LYS A 117 -4.04 10.06 -14.03
CA LYS A 117 -3.46 10.98 -13.07
C LYS A 117 -3.60 10.26 -11.73
N LYS A 118 -2.52 9.60 -11.30
CA LYS A 118 -2.33 8.99 -9.98
C LYS A 118 -2.36 10.03 -8.85
N GLY A 119 -2.94 11.20 -9.10
CA GLY A 119 -3.01 12.32 -8.17
C GLY A 119 -4.15 12.17 -7.18
N ARG A 120 -4.02 12.87 -6.05
CA ARG A 120 -5.08 12.98 -5.03
C ARG A 120 -6.34 13.58 -5.64
N ALA A 121 -7.51 13.05 -5.26
CA ALA A 121 -8.80 13.62 -5.66
C ALA A 121 -8.95 14.99 -5.01
N LYS A 122 -9.29 16.01 -5.80
CA LYS A 122 -9.46 17.38 -5.32
C LYS A 122 -10.92 17.81 -5.32
N THR A 123 -11.74 17.22 -6.19
CA THR A 123 -13.15 17.56 -6.34
C THR A 123 -14.08 16.35 -6.11
N PRO A 124 -15.37 16.57 -5.83
CA PRO A 124 -16.39 15.51 -5.83
C PRO A 124 -16.43 14.73 -7.15
N GLU A 125 -16.18 15.41 -8.27
CA GLU A 125 -16.13 14.78 -9.59
C GLU A 125 -14.93 13.84 -9.74
N ASP A 126 -13.77 14.18 -9.17
CA ASP A 126 -12.61 13.28 -9.13
C ASP A 126 -12.91 11.99 -8.36
N ILE A 127 -13.65 12.11 -7.25
CA ILE A 127 -14.13 10.96 -6.47
C ILE A 127 -15.03 10.09 -7.35
N LEU A 128 -16.03 10.69 -7.98
CA LEU A 128 -16.98 9.95 -8.84
C LEU A 128 -16.26 9.25 -10.00
N ARG A 129 -15.33 9.95 -10.66
CA ARG A 129 -14.52 9.38 -11.76
C ARG A 129 -13.73 8.17 -11.28
N ARG A 130 -13.03 8.30 -10.16
CA ARG A 130 -12.24 7.20 -9.58
C ARG A 130 -13.13 6.01 -9.20
N TYR A 131 -14.26 6.27 -8.54
CA TYR A 131 -15.22 5.23 -8.16
C TYR A 131 -15.72 4.45 -9.37
N LYS A 132 -16.12 5.14 -10.45
CA LYS A 132 -16.54 4.50 -11.71
C LYS A 132 -15.42 3.67 -12.35
N MET A 133 -14.16 4.13 -12.29
CA MET A 133 -13.02 3.36 -12.79
C MET A 133 -12.82 2.06 -12.00
N VAL A 134 -12.91 2.12 -10.66
CA VAL A 134 -12.80 0.93 -9.80
C VAL A 134 -13.98 -0.01 -10.03
N LEU A 135 -15.20 0.51 -10.16
CA LEU A 135 -16.39 -0.28 -10.49
C LEU A 135 -16.23 -1.02 -11.82
N ALA A 136 -15.76 -0.34 -12.86
CA ALA A 136 -15.50 -0.98 -14.15
C ALA A 136 -14.36 -2.02 -14.10
N ALA A 137 -13.35 -1.81 -13.24
CA ALA A 137 -12.31 -2.80 -13.01
C ALA A 137 -12.85 -4.01 -12.22
N TYR A 138 -13.70 -3.78 -11.22
CA TYR A 138 -14.34 -4.82 -10.43
C TYR A 138 -15.23 -5.72 -11.27
N LYS A 139 -16.11 -5.13 -12.10
CA LYS A 139 -16.97 -5.88 -13.03
C LYS A 139 -16.18 -6.80 -13.98
N ARG A 140 -14.92 -6.46 -14.30
CA ARG A 140 -14.05 -7.28 -15.16
C ARG A 140 -13.22 -8.31 -14.39
N LYS A 141 -12.81 -8.02 -13.15
CA LYS A 141 -11.87 -8.85 -12.39
C LYS A 141 -12.53 -9.73 -11.33
N GLY A 142 -13.76 -9.43 -10.91
CA GLY A 142 -14.49 -10.15 -9.87
C GLY A 142 -13.95 -9.96 -8.44
N SER A 143 -12.76 -9.39 -8.28
CA SER A 143 -12.12 -9.14 -6.98
C SER A 143 -11.86 -7.65 -6.73
N MET A 144 -12.20 -7.17 -5.52
CA MET A 144 -11.90 -5.82 -5.05
C MET A 144 -10.40 -5.53 -5.11
N ALA A 145 -9.56 -6.44 -4.60
CA ALA A 145 -8.11 -6.25 -4.55
C ALA A 145 -7.52 -6.07 -5.96
N ALA A 146 -7.92 -6.94 -6.89
CA ALA A 146 -7.49 -6.86 -8.29
C ALA A 146 -7.99 -5.57 -8.97
N ALA A 147 -9.20 -5.09 -8.62
CA ALA A 147 -9.74 -3.84 -9.15
C ALA A 147 -8.94 -2.62 -8.67
N PHE A 148 -8.64 -2.55 -7.36
CA PHE A 148 -7.83 -1.48 -6.77
C PHE A 148 -6.41 -1.45 -7.36
N GLN A 149 -5.76 -2.62 -7.50
CA GLN A 149 -4.45 -2.75 -8.14
C GLN A 149 -4.47 -2.31 -9.61
N THR A 150 -5.50 -2.71 -10.37
CA THR A 150 -5.64 -2.34 -11.79
C THR A 150 -5.79 -0.84 -11.98
N VAL A 151 -6.53 -0.17 -11.10
CA VAL A 151 -6.74 1.30 -11.16
C VAL A 151 -5.56 2.05 -10.52
N GLY A 152 -4.80 1.41 -9.63
CA GLY A 152 -3.69 2.00 -8.91
C GLY A 152 -4.13 2.93 -7.79
N VAL A 153 -5.17 2.55 -7.04
CA VAL A 153 -5.73 3.35 -5.94
C VAL A 153 -5.76 2.54 -4.65
N ASP A 154 -5.53 3.23 -3.53
CA ASP A 154 -5.62 2.64 -2.20
C ASP A 154 -7.07 2.35 -1.79
N ARG A 155 -7.28 1.22 -1.09
CA ARG A 155 -8.61 0.78 -0.65
C ARG A 155 -9.26 1.78 0.29
N ASN A 156 -8.52 2.28 1.29
CA ASN A 156 -9.07 3.18 2.30
C ASN A 156 -9.47 4.52 1.66
N THR A 157 -8.68 5.01 0.71
CA THR A 157 -9.00 6.23 -0.05
C THR A 157 -10.33 6.10 -0.79
N VAL A 158 -10.57 4.96 -1.44
CA VAL A 158 -11.86 4.71 -2.12
C VAL A 158 -12.97 4.51 -1.09
N ALA A 159 -12.72 3.77 0.00
CA ALA A 159 -13.72 3.54 1.04
C ALA A 159 -14.22 4.84 1.67
N MET A 160 -13.32 5.74 2.06
CA MET A 160 -13.66 7.01 2.69
C MET A 160 -14.52 7.92 1.80
N SER A 161 -14.29 7.86 0.49
CA SER A 161 -14.98 8.70 -0.49
C SER A 161 -16.16 8.00 -1.17
N ALA A 162 -16.34 6.70 -0.95
CA ALA A 162 -17.42 5.89 -1.50
C ALA A 162 -18.82 6.41 -1.12
N PRO A 163 -19.12 6.80 0.13
CA PRO A 163 -20.45 7.28 0.48
C PRO A 163 -20.93 8.44 -0.40
N LEU A 164 -20.04 9.38 -0.72
CA LEU A 164 -20.37 10.49 -1.62
C LEU A 164 -20.63 10.02 -3.05
N ALA A 165 -19.76 9.15 -3.60
CA ALA A 165 -19.94 8.62 -4.95
C ALA A 165 -21.23 7.80 -5.08
N GLU A 166 -21.55 7.01 -4.06
CA GLU A 166 -22.77 6.20 -3.99
C GLU A 166 -24.02 7.08 -4.00
N ILE A 167 -24.04 8.16 -3.21
CA ILE A 167 -25.14 9.14 -3.22
C ILE A 167 -25.26 9.81 -4.60
N MET A 168 -24.15 10.21 -5.22
CA MET A 168 -24.17 10.82 -6.56
C MET A 168 -24.73 9.89 -7.65
N ILE A 169 -24.58 8.57 -7.50
CA ILE A 169 -25.10 7.56 -8.45
C ILE A 169 -26.52 7.11 -8.11
N ALA A 170 -26.85 7.00 -6.81
CA ALA A 170 -28.14 6.52 -6.34
C ALA A 170 -29.21 7.62 -6.35
N ALA A 171 -28.84 8.83 -5.92
CA ALA A 171 -29.76 9.94 -5.72
C ALA A 171 -29.14 11.27 -6.18
N PRO A 172 -28.97 11.49 -7.50
CA PRO A 172 -28.40 12.74 -8.02
C PRO A 172 -29.25 13.96 -7.64
N GLU A 173 -30.57 13.81 -7.54
CA GLU A 173 -31.49 14.89 -7.13
C GLU A 173 -31.28 15.32 -5.68
N PHE A 174 -30.97 14.38 -4.77
CA PHE A 174 -30.58 14.72 -3.41
C PHE A 174 -29.25 15.47 -3.39
N PHE A 175 -28.26 15.01 -4.16
CA PHE A 175 -26.94 15.65 -4.24
C PHE A 175 -27.02 17.09 -4.77
N LYS A 176 -27.85 17.36 -5.78
CA LYS A 176 -28.06 18.72 -6.33
C LYS A 176 -28.64 19.71 -5.31
N LYS A 177 -29.41 19.23 -4.32
CA LYS A 177 -29.98 20.06 -3.24
C LYS A 177 -28.97 20.35 -2.13
N GLN A 178 -27.87 19.62 -2.06
CA GLN A 178 -26.83 19.86 -1.06
C GLN A 178 -26.01 21.10 -1.42
N PRO A 179 -25.47 21.83 -0.42
CA PRO A 179 -24.57 22.95 -0.68
C PRO A 179 -23.37 22.49 -1.51
N ALA A 180 -22.94 23.33 -2.45
CA ALA A 180 -21.82 23.03 -3.33
C ALA A 180 -20.50 22.85 -2.54
N PHE A 181 -19.54 22.14 -3.13
CA PHE A 181 -18.21 22.01 -2.56
C PHE A 181 -17.38 23.27 -2.83
N GLU A 182 -17.01 23.97 -1.78
CA GLU A 182 -16.17 25.16 -1.83
C GLU A 182 -14.74 24.81 -1.43
N CYS A 183 -13.81 24.90 -2.38
CA CYS A 183 -12.41 24.64 -2.14
C CYS A 183 -11.81 25.76 -1.29
N GLY A 184 -11.48 25.48 -0.03
CA GLY A 184 -10.87 26.42 0.91
C GLY A 184 -11.59 26.49 2.25
N ASN A 185 -12.92 26.36 2.25
CA ASN A 185 -13.75 26.38 3.46
C ASN A 185 -13.81 25.00 4.11
N ASP A 186 -14.00 23.95 3.30
CA ASP A 186 -14.07 22.57 3.77
C ASP A 186 -13.02 21.69 3.08
N THR A 187 -12.46 20.74 3.82
CA THR A 187 -11.74 19.63 3.20
C THR A 187 -12.72 18.69 2.50
N LEU A 188 -12.27 18.05 1.42
CA LEU A 188 -13.11 17.11 0.66
C LEU A 188 -13.71 16.00 1.54
N ASN A 189 -12.97 15.55 2.57
CA ASN A 189 -13.46 14.54 3.51
C ASN A 189 -14.53 15.09 4.47
N GLN A 190 -14.42 16.34 4.92
CA GLN A 190 -15.46 16.99 5.73
C GLN A 190 -16.75 17.16 4.92
N TYR A 191 -16.62 17.55 3.65
CA TYR A 191 -17.75 17.65 2.73
C TYR A 191 -18.47 16.30 2.56
N VAL A 192 -17.72 15.22 2.34
CA VAL A 192 -18.28 13.86 2.27
C VAL A 192 -19.03 13.50 3.57
N ARG A 193 -18.43 13.78 4.74
CA ARG A 193 -19.07 13.53 6.04
C ARG A 193 -20.39 14.28 6.18
N ARG A 194 -20.40 15.56 5.83
CA ARG A 194 -21.58 16.44 5.91
C ARG A 194 -22.73 15.91 5.05
N ILE A 195 -22.46 15.59 3.78
CA ILE A 195 -23.49 15.06 2.87
C ILE A 195 -24.00 13.70 3.33
N THR A 196 -23.09 12.83 3.78
CA THR A 196 -23.49 11.48 4.23
C THR A 196 -24.35 11.56 5.49
N LYS A 197 -24.04 12.48 6.42
CA LYS A 197 -24.83 12.70 7.64
C LYS A 197 -26.25 13.21 7.34
N ASN A 198 -26.40 14.00 6.28
CA ASN A 198 -27.69 14.55 5.86
C ASN A 198 -28.51 13.57 4.99
N ALA A 199 -27.95 12.40 4.63
CA ALA A 199 -28.62 11.45 3.77
C ALA A 199 -29.85 10.84 4.46
N THR A 200 -30.96 10.73 3.72
CA THR A 200 -32.22 10.16 4.23
C THR A 200 -32.17 8.63 4.23
N ALA A 201 -33.06 8.00 5.00
CA ALA A 201 -33.20 6.55 5.03
C ALA A 201 -33.55 5.97 3.65
N GLU A 202 -34.33 6.70 2.85
CA GLU A 202 -34.68 6.34 1.47
C GLU A 202 -33.43 6.24 0.59
N VAL A 203 -32.55 7.25 0.60
CA VAL A 203 -31.28 7.22 -0.15
C VAL A 203 -30.43 6.04 0.28
N SER A 204 -30.37 5.76 1.58
CA SER A 204 -29.63 4.61 2.11
C SER A 204 -30.17 3.27 1.63
N ASN A 205 -31.50 3.14 1.45
CA ASN A 205 -32.13 1.93 0.92
C ASN A 205 -31.84 1.74 -0.57
N VAL A 206 -31.97 2.80 -1.38
CA VAL A 206 -31.61 2.75 -2.81
C VAL A 206 -30.14 2.36 -3.00
N ILE A 207 -29.23 2.88 -2.17
CA ILE A 207 -27.82 2.48 -2.19
C ILE A 207 -27.65 0.98 -1.90
N LYS A 208 -28.35 0.44 -0.90
CA LYS A 208 -28.30 -1.00 -0.58
C LYS A 208 -28.80 -1.85 -1.75
N GLU A 209 -29.87 -1.44 -2.42
CA GLU A 209 -30.42 -2.13 -3.60
C GLU A 209 -29.43 -2.11 -4.76
N LYS A 210 -28.85 -0.94 -5.08
CA LYS A 210 -27.84 -0.81 -6.14
C LYS A 210 -26.57 -1.62 -5.86
N LYS A 211 -26.18 -1.78 -4.59
CA LYS A 211 -25.10 -2.70 -4.20
C LYS A 211 -25.44 -4.16 -4.51
N LYS A 212 -26.67 -4.60 -4.22
CA LYS A 212 -27.14 -5.95 -4.57
C LYS A 212 -27.18 -6.18 -6.09
N GLN A 213 -27.53 -5.15 -6.86
CA GLN A 213 -27.56 -5.19 -8.33
C GLN A 213 -26.16 -5.08 -8.98
N ASN A 214 -25.08 -5.01 -8.20
CA ASN A 214 -23.72 -4.79 -8.70
C ASN A 214 -23.54 -3.48 -9.50
N GLU A 215 -24.38 -2.48 -9.25
CA GLU A 215 -24.25 -1.12 -9.80
C GLU A 215 -23.31 -0.25 -8.97
N LEU A 216 -23.07 -0.64 -7.71
CA LEU A 216 -22.16 0.00 -6.79
C LEU A 216 -21.12 -1.01 -6.29
N LEU A 217 -19.99 -0.50 -5.79
CA LEU A 217 -18.97 -1.33 -5.18
C LEU A 217 -19.50 -1.95 -3.88
N PRO A 218 -19.22 -3.23 -3.59
CA PRO A 218 -19.50 -3.86 -2.31
C PRO A 218 -18.49 -3.41 -1.25
N ILE A 219 -18.50 -2.11 -0.95
CA ILE A 219 -17.67 -1.49 0.08
C ILE A 219 -18.56 -0.75 1.06
N THR A 220 -18.22 -0.84 2.34
CA THR A 220 -18.86 -0.08 3.40
C THR A 220 -17.80 0.76 4.10
N TYR A 221 -18.20 1.97 4.46
CA TYR A 221 -17.35 2.86 5.22
C TYR A 221 -18.20 3.55 6.27
N THR A 222 -17.78 3.44 7.52
CA THR A 222 -18.38 4.12 8.65
C THR A 222 -17.42 5.22 9.11
N PHE A 223 -17.93 6.44 9.18
CA PHE A 223 -17.17 7.55 9.75
C PHE A 223 -17.03 7.28 11.25
N LYS A 224 -15.78 7.15 11.71
CA LYS A 224 -15.42 7.25 13.12
C LYS A 224 -15.48 8.70 13.57
#